data_AF-G0P0Q4-F1
#
_entry.id   AF-G0P0Q4-F1
#
_cell.length_a   1.000
_cell.length_b   1.000
_cell.length_c   1.000
_cell.angle_alpha   90.00
_cell.angle_beta   90.00
_cell.angle_gamma   90.00
#
_symmetry.space_group_name_H-M   'P 1'
#
loop_
_entity.id
_entity.type
_entity.pdbx_description
1 polymer ?
#
loop_
_entity_poly.entity_id
_entity_poly.type
_entity_poly.pdbx_seq_one_letter_code
_entity_poly.pdbx_strand_id
1 'polypeptide(L)'
;MNLRQAQLRRLVENSFPEIQNFHEKVTVRYEKLENAKSFWSEIYLARLKVNDGGEDELQNVLVYYSKFEEALTLENVSPEVFGNQKRIHGIKWAFDYEKKNKATKQAISEIPGIICHADLNVTNMLWKKDSATHEIGAIIDYQMLFIGSIAFDIIRVLTLGLSREDRKEKTNCYLDYYHKTLSELFHGSAPFSLDQLNNQYFFIYPFASNFTLFGIAMYIKMYSDGTLGSPEFKEANCAELVDRANGIVEDIEALEKNFI
;
A
#
# COMPACT_ATOMS: atom_id res chain seq x y z
N MET A 1 18.41 27.11 2.78
CA MET A 1 17.64 26.01 2.13
C MET A 1 16.54 25.60 3.09
N ASN A 2 15.29 25.48 2.64
CA ASN A 2 14.19 25.07 3.53
C ASN A 2 14.22 23.54 3.78
N LEU A 3 13.57 23.07 4.86
CA LEU A 3 13.57 21.65 5.25
C LEU A 3 13.11 20.72 4.11
N ARG A 4 12.13 21.17 3.33
CA ARG A 4 11.55 20.42 2.20
C ARG A 4 12.54 20.25 1.05
N GLN A 5 13.28 21.30 0.70
CA GLN A 5 14.37 21.24 -0.30
C GLN A 5 15.52 20.34 0.17
N ALA A 6 15.84 20.35 1.46
CA ALA A 6 16.85 19.44 2.02
C ALA A 6 16.45 17.97 1.86
N GLN A 7 15.18 17.64 2.09
CA GLN A 7 14.63 16.30 1.92
C GLN A 7 14.64 15.85 0.46
N LEU A 8 14.13 16.67 -0.46
CA LEU A 8 14.17 16.39 -1.90
C LEU A 8 15.61 16.18 -2.40
N ARG A 9 16.54 17.00 -1.90
CA ARG A 9 17.97 16.91 -2.25
C ARG A 9 18.59 15.58 -1.83
N ARG A 10 18.34 15.15 -0.59
CA ARG A 10 18.79 13.86 -0.07
C ARG A 10 18.17 12.69 -0.81
N LEU A 11 16.91 12.82 -1.22
CA LEU A 11 16.19 11.74 -1.87
C LEU A 11 16.68 11.49 -3.30
N VAL A 12 16.93 12.56 -4.06
CA VAL A 12 17.57 12.43 -5.38
C VAL A 12 18.97 11.85 -5.24
N GLU A 13 19.78 12.30 -4.27
CA GLU A 13 21.12 11.75 -4.01
C GLU A 13 21.11 10.25 -3.68
N ASN A 14 20.23 9.82 -2.78
CA ASN A 14 20.07 8.41 -2.41
C ASN A 14 19.61 7.54 -3.59
N SER A 15 19.08 8.13 -4.66
CA SER A 15 18.64 7.39 -5.84
C SER A 15 19.82 7.04 -6.78
N PHE A 16 20.99 7.64 -6.57
CA PHE A 16 22.21 7.42 -7.36
C PHE A 16 23.41 7.13 -6.44
N PRO A 17 23.35 6.06 -5.64
CA PRO A 17 24.37 5.76 -4.62
C PRO A 17 25.78 5.53 -5.21
N GLU A 18 25.89 5.18 -6.48
CA GLU A 18 27.13 4.99 -7.22
C GLU A 18 27.86 6.30 -7.56
N ILE A 19 27.16 7.43 -7.56
CA ILE A 19 27.73 8.74 -7.90
C ILE A 19 28.21 9.43 -6.63
N GLN A 20 29.46 9.19 -6.26
CA GLN A 20 30.10 9.91 -5.15
C GLN A 20 30.10 11.43 -5.42
N ASN A 21 29.77 12.19 -4.38
CA ASN A 21 29.61 13.65 -4.41
C ASN A 21 28.59 14.10 -5.48
N PHE A 22 27.45 13.41 -5.53
CA PHE A 22 26.39 13.59 -6.54
C PHE A 22 26.10 15.05 -6.89
N HIS A 23 25.87 15.92 -5.90
CA HIS A 23 25.49 17.31 -6.11
C HIS A 23 26.62 18.23 -6.61
N GLU A 24 27.87 17.75 -6.64
CA GLU A 24 28.98 18.45 -7.29
C GLU A 24 29.00 18.17 -8.81
N LYS A 25 28.58 16.96 -9.19
CA LYS A 25 28.61 16.45 -10.57
C LYS A 25 27.29 16.68 -11.31
N VAL A 26 26.18 16.77 -10.58
CA VAL A 26 24.84 16.87 -11.14
C VAL A 26 24.11 18.06 -10.56
N THR A 27 23.71 18.99 -11.43
CA THR A 27 22.80 20.07 -11.08
C THR A 27 21.36 19.54 -11.09
N VAL A 28 20.63 19.72 -9.98
CA VAL A 28 19.22 19.32 -9.88
C VAL A 28 18.32 20.54 -9.76
N ARG A 29 17.30 20.63 -10.61
CA ARG A 29 16.22 21.62 -10.50
C ARG A 29 14.91 20.90 -10.20
N TYR A 30 14.16 21.40 -9.21
CA TYR A 30 12.88 20.84 -8.83
C TYR A 30 11.74 21.72 -9.35
N GLU A 31 10.80 21.12 -10.05
CA GLU A 31 9.58 21.76 -10.54
C GLU A 31 8.38 21.07 -9.87
N LYS A 32 7.60 21.81 -9.07
CA LYS A 32 6.37 21.26 -8.49
C LYS A 32 5.29 21.21 -9.57
N LEU A 33 4.69 20.04 -9.77
CA LEU A 33 3.63 19.83 -10.76
C LEU A 33 2.26 20.04 -10.10
N GLU A 34 1.73 21.25 -10.21
CA GLU A 34 0.46 21.66 -9.57
C GLU A 34 -0.79 20.91 -10.12
N ASN A 35 -0.72 20.32 -11.31
CA ASN A 35 -1.82 19.58 -11.95
C ASN A 35 -1.60 18.06 -12.00
N ALA A 36 -0.62 17.55 -11.25
CA ALA A 36 -0.47 16.11 -11.13
C ALA A 36 -1.62 15.61 -10.23
N LYS A 37 -2.52 14.77 -10.76
CA LYS A 37 -3.71 14.24 -10.08
C LYS A 37 -3.39 13.29 -8.89
N SER A 38 -2.26 13.47 -8.22
CA SER A 38 -1.94 12.74 -6.99
C SER A 38 -2.60 13.44 -5.81
N PHE A 39 -3.58 12.76 -5.21
CA PHE A 39 -4.12 13.13 -3.89
C PHE A 39 -3.10 12.88 -2.77
N TRP A 40 -2.06 12.07 -3.02
CA TRP A 40 -1.25 11.42 -1.99
C TRP A 40 0.13 12.03 -1.79
N SER A 41 0.56 12.91 -2.69
CA SER A 41 1.90 13.50 -2.64
C SER A 41 1.99 14.77 -3.49
N GLU A 42 2.80 15.73 -3.04
CA GLU A 42 3.30 16.76 -3.94
C GLU A 42 4.23 16.10 -4.95
N ILE A 43 3.90 16.21 -6.24
CA ILE A 43 4.74 15.66 -7.29
C ILE A 43 5.74 16.73 -7.70
N TYR A 44 7.03 16.39 -7.57
CA TYR A 44 8.12 17.20 -8.06
C TYR A 44 8.79 16.49 -9.22
N LEU A 45 8.95 17.19 -10.33
CA LEU A 45 9.84 16.79 -11.40
C LEU A 45 11.26 17.28 -11.05
N ALA A 46 12.16 16.34 -10.79
CA ALA A 46 13.58 16.63 -10.68
C ALA A 46 14.20 16.61 -12.08
N ARG A 47 14.63 17.76 -12.58
CA ARG A 47 15.41 17.88 -13.82
C ARG A 47 16.88 17.84 -13.45
N LEU A 48 17.54 16.76 -13.87
CA LEU A 48 18.96 16.56 -13.64
C LEU A 48 19.74 17.04 -14.86
N LYS A 49 20.84 17.73 -14.62
CA LYS A 49 21.81 18.09 -15.65
C LYS A 49 23.18 17.68 -15.13
N VAL A 50 23.83 16.75 -15.84
CA VAL A 50 25.24 16.45 -15.60
C VAL A 50 26.04 17.71 -15.95
N ASN A 51 26.91 18.11 -15.05
CA ASN A 51 27.87 19.18 -15.32
C ASN A 51 28.96 18.53 -16.19
N ASP A 52 28.87 18.72 -17.52
CA ASP A 52 29.73 18.16 -18.58
C ASP A 52 31.08 17.55 -18.10
N GLY A 53 31.43 16.29 -18.37
CA GLY A 53 31.09 15.52 -19.56
C GLY A 53 30.82 14.03 -19.35
N GLY A 54 29.94 13.52 -20.20
CA GLY A 54 29.52 12.13 -20.30
C GLY A 54 28.01 12.04 -20.43
N GLU A 55 27.52 11.82 -21.65
CA GLU A 55 26.12 11.48 -21.95
C GLU A 55 25.71 10.22 -21.19
N ASP A 56 24.52 10.21 -20.60
CA ASP A 56 23.62 9.06 -20.58
C ASP A 56 22.20 9.47 -20.12
N GLU A 57 21.22 8.71 -20.61
CA GLU A 57 19.77 8.96 -20.60
C GLU A 57 19.16 9.24 -19.20
N LEU A 58 18.23 10.20 -19.17
CA LEU A 58 17.45 10.59 -17.99
C LEU A 58 16.31 9.60 -17.71
N GLN A 59 16.35 8.95 -16.54
CA GLN A 59 15.18 8.27 -15.96
C GLN A 59 14.48 9.14 -14.91
N ASN A 60 13.15 9.14 -14.94
CA ASN A 60 12.30 9.81 -13.94
C ASN A 60 12.27 9.00 -12.63
N VAL A 61 12.50 9.65 -11.48
CA VAL A 61 12.41 9.02 -10.13
C VAL A 61 11.29 9.67 -9.32
N LEU A 62 10.37 8.83 -8.82
CA LEU A 62 9.28 9.22 -7.90
C LEU A 62 9.72 9.05 -6.44
N VAL A 63 9.45 10.07 -5.62
CA VAL A 63 9.81 10.18 -4.21
C VAL A 63 8.80 9.45 -3.32
N TYR A 64 9.23 8.41 -2.59
CA TYR A 64 8.39 7.74 -1.57
C TYR A 64 8.56 8.41 -0.19
N TYR A 65 7.48 8.99 0.35
CA TYR A 65 7.32 9.16 1.79
C TYR A 65 7.43 7.78 2.46
N SER A 66 8.13 7.69 3.59
CA SER A 66 8.23 6.44 4.35
C SER A 66 6.83 6.04 4.83
N LYS A 67 6.24 5.01 4.21
CA LYS A 67 4.91 4.46 4.57
C LYS A 67 4.77 4.19 6.06
N PHE A 68 5.88 3.83 6.71
CA PHE A 68 5.96 3.62 8.14
C PHE A 68 5.75 4.90 8.95
N GLU A 69 6.37 6.02 8.56
CA GLU A 69 6.23 7.29 9.30
C GLU A 69 4.79 7.81 9.27
N GLU A 70 4.10 7.63 8.14
CA GLU A 70 2.69 8.02 8.05
C GLU A 70 1.81 7.08 8.87
N ALA A 71 2.01 5.76 8.76
CA ALA A 71 1.29 4.78 9.60
C ALA A 71 1.55 5.03 11.09
N LEU A 72 2.75 5.50 11.45
CA LEU A 72 3.13 5.80 12.82
C LEU A 72 2.28 6.92 13.44
N THR A 73 1.72 7.82 12.62
CA THR A 73 0.80 8.85 13.11
C THR A 73 -0.45 8.27 13.79
N LEU A 74 -0.83 7.01 13.51
CA LEU A 74 -1.93 6.32 14.19
C LEU A 74 -1.73 6.25 15.72
N GLU A 75 -0.48 6.20 16.20
CA GLU A 75 -0.16 6.24 17.63
C GLU A 75 -0.57 7.56 18.29
N ASN A 76 -0.55 8.66 17.53
CA ASN A 76 -1.03 9.97 18.01
C ASN A 76 -2.53 10.14 17.81
N VAL A 77 -3.09 9.54 16.75
CA VAL A 77 -4.54 9.59 16.47
C VAL A 77 -5.34 8.88 17.55
N SER A 78 -4.87 7.71 18.00
CA SER A 78 -5.53 6.92 19.05
C SER A 78 -4.47 6.35 20.00
N PRO A 79 -4.03 7.14 20.99
CA PRO A 79 -3.04 6.71 21.98
C PRO A 79 -3.47 5.46 22.76
N GLU A 80 -4.76 5.34 23.08
CA GLU A 80 -5.33 4.20 23.79
C GLU A 80 -5.28 2.90 23.00
N VAL A 81 -5.50 2.94 21.67
CA VAL A 81 -5.46 1.74 20.83
C VAL A 81 -4.05 1.40 20.38
N PHE A 82 -3.24 2.40 20.04
CA PHE A 82 -1.93 2.19 19.41
C PHE A 82 -0.75 2.77 20.21
N GLY A 83 -0.86 4.01 20.70
CA GLY A 83 0.29 4.78 21.19
C GLY A 83 0.85 4.36 22.56
N ASN A 84 0.00 4.04 23.52
CA ASN A 84 0.40 3.68 24.89
C ASN A 84 1.30 2.43 24.92
N GLN A 85 1.05 1.51 24.00
CA GLN A 85 1.83 0.28 23.82
C GLN A 85 2.81 0.35 22.64
N LYS A 86 2.87 1.49 21.93
CA LYS A 86 3.68 1.71 20.73
C LYS A 86 3.50 0.59 19.69
N ARG A 87 2.26 0.21 19.41
CA ARG A 87 1.95 -0.98 18.60
C ARG A 87 2.38 -0.83 17.14
N ILE A 88 2.31 0.37 16.56
CA ILE A 88 2.78 0.60 15.20
C ILE A 88 4.30 0.47 15.13
N HIS A 89 5.01 1.01 16.12
CA HIS A 89 6.45 0.73 16.26
C HIS A 89 6.74 -0.76 16.41
N GLY A 90 5.93 -1.50 17.18
CA GLY A 90 6.08 -2.95 17.38
C GLY A 90 6.06 -3.74 16.08
N ILE A 91 5.21 -3.35 15.13
CA ILE A 91 5.09 -4.02 13.82
C ILE A 91 6.00 -3.44 12.73
N LYS A 92 7.04 -2.66 13.08
CA LYS A 92 7.95 -2.03 12.11
C LYS A 92 8.56 -3.03 11.11
N TRP A 93 8.74 -4.29 11.51
CA TRP A 93 9.25 -5.35 10.64
C TRP A 93 8.34 -5.62 9.42
N ALA A 94 7.04 -5.36 9.51
CA ALA A 94 6.10 -5.53 8.41
C ALA A 94 6.29 -4.47 7.30
N PHE A 95 7.01 -3.37 7.59
CA PHE A 95 7.37 -2.31 6.64
C PHE A 95 8.77 -2.48 6.03
N ASP A 96 9.48 -3.54 6.40
CA ASP A 96 10.83 -3.83 5.92
C ASP A 96 10.78 -4.33 4.46
N TYR A 97 11.43 -3.58 3.56
CA TYR A 97 11.46 -3.90 2.14
C TYR A 97 12.19 -5.20 1.82
N GLU A 98 13.26 -5.54 2.55
CA GLU A 98 14.00 -6.77 2.30
C GLU A 98 13.16 -7.99 2.72
N LYS A 99 12.49 -7.91 3.87
CA LYS A 99 11.56 -8.96 4.32
C LYS A 99 10.40 -9.12 3.35
N LYS A 100 9.77 -8.01 2.93
CA LYS A 100 8.71 -8.03 1.91
C LYS A 100 9.19 -8.67 0.61
N ASN A 101 10.35 -8.29 0.11
CA ASN A 101 10.88 -8.80 -1.15
C ASN A 101 11.21 -10.29 -1.05
N LYS A 102 11.77 -10.73 0.08
CA LYS A 102 12.04 -12.14 0.35
C LYS A 102 10.74 -12.96 0.41
N ALA A 103 9.74 -12.49 1.16
CA ALA A 103 8.44 -13.15 1.25
C ALA A 103 7.73 -13.19 -0.11
N THR A 104 7.74 -12.09 -0.87
CA THR A 104 7.15 -12.04 -2.20
C THR A 104 7.82 -13.03 -3.15
N LYS A 105 9.16 -13.10 -3.16
CA LYS A 105 9.92 -14.07 -3.97
C LYS A 105 9.60 -15.51 -3.61
N GLN A 106 9.48 -15.82 -2.31
CA GLN A 106 9.09 -17.15 -1.85
C GLN A 106 7.66 -17.49 -2.31
N ALA A 107 6.70 -16.59 -2.09
CA ALA A 107 5.31 -16.79 -2.48
C ALA A 107 5.19 -17.09 -3.99
N ILE A 108 5.84 -16.32 -4.85
CA ILE A 108 5.75 -16.52 -6.30
C ILE A 108 6.55 -17.74 -6.81
N SER A 109 7.38 -18.36 -5.95
CA SER A 109 8.07 -19.61 -6.27
C SER A 109 7.19 -20.84 -5.99
N GLU A 110 6.23 -20.72 -5.07
CA GLU A 110 5.29 -21.79 -4.72
C GLU A 110 4.07 -21.82 -5.65
N ILE A 111 3.62 -20.63 -6.08
CA ILE A 111 2.51 -20.43 -7.02
C ILE A 111 2.97 -19.39 -8.04
N PRO A 112 2.76 -19.57 -9.35
CA PRO A 112 3.11 -18.56 -10.35
C PRO A 112 2.60 -17.17 -9.96
N GLY A 113 3.52 -16.22 -9.91
CA GLY A 113 3.18 -14.83 -9.61
C GLY A 113 2.20 -14.27 -10.62
N ILE A 114 1.26 -13.45 -10.14
CA ILE A 114 0.25 -12.79 -10.98
C ILE A 114 0.52 -11.29 -11.05
N ILE A 115 -0.11 -10.64 -12.02
CA ILE A 115 -0.16 -9.17 -12.08
C ILE A 115 -1.08 -8.69 -10.96
N CYS A 116 -0.50 -8.02 -9.97
CA CYS A 116 -1.25 -7.39 -8.87
C CYS A 116 -1.45 -5.90 -9.18
N HIS A 117 -2.68 -5.42 -8.99
CA HIS A 117 -3.03 -4.00 -9.02
C HIS A 117 -2.27 -3.19 -7.98
N ALA A 118 -2.03 -3.78 -6.81
CA ALA A 118 -1.33 -3.23 -5.65
C ALA A 118 -1.98 -2.04 -4.94
N ASP A 119 -2.97 -1.41 -5.59
CA ASP A 119 -3.89 -0.46 -4.97
C ASP A 119 -5.37 -0.80 -5.21
N LEU A 120 -5.71 -2.09 -5.27
CA LEU A 120 -7.10 -2.50 -5.52
C LEU A 120 -7.98 -2.24 -4.29
N ASN A 121 -8.74 -1.16 -4.32
CA ASN A 121 -9.72 -0.83 -3.28
C ASN A 121 -10.99 -0.25 -3.93
N VAL A 122 -12.05 -0.06 -3.13
CA VAL A 122 -13.38 0.32 -3.64
C VAL A 122 -13.41 1.66 -4.38
N THR A 123 -12.49 2.58 -4.12
CA THR A 123 -12.42 3.87 -4.85
C THR A 123 -11.85 3.71 -6.26
N ASN A 124 -11.14 2.61 -6.52
CA ASN A 124 -10.57 2.24 -7.81
C ASN A 124 -11.47 1.26 -8.60
N MET A 125 -12.68 0.99 -8.10
CA MET A 125 -13.70 0.18 -8.76
C MET A 125 -14.86 1.06 -9.22
N LEU A 126 -15.07 1.12 -10.54
CA LEU A 126 -16.19 1.83 -11.14
C LEU A 126 -17.36 0.86 -11.34
N TRP A 127 -18.51 1.21 -10.78
CA TRP A 127 -19.73 0.40 -10.85
C TRP A 127 -20.60 0.83 -12.04
N LYS A 128 -21.26 -0.13 -12.69
CA LYS A 128 -22.22 0.17 -13.74
C LYS A 128 -23.43 0.90 -13.14
N LYS A 129 -23.75 2.07 -13.68
CA LYS A 129 -24.94 2.82 -13.31
C LYS A 129 -26.19 1.98 -13.62
N ASP A 130 -27.16 1.99 -12.71
CA ASP A 130 -28.46 1.31 -12.85
C ASP A 130 -28.39 -0.23 -12.98
N SER A 131 -27.28 -0.83 -12.55
CA SER A 131 -27.12 -2.29 -12.50
C SER A 131 -27.89 -2.88 -11.31
N ALA A 132 -28.91 -3.70 -11.58
CA ALA A 132 -29.66 -4.41 -10.53
C ALA A 132 -28.77 -5.36 -9.69
N THR A 133 -27.68 -5.84 -10.30
CA THR A 133 -26.71 -6.79 -9.73
C THR A 133 -25.45 -6.13 -9.16
N HIS A 134 -25.36 -4.79 -9.14
CA HIS A 134 -24.14 -4.04 -8.76
C HIS A 134 -22.90 -4.56 -9.50
N GLU A 135 -22.93 -4.61 -10.84
CA GLU A 135 -21.79 -5.08 -11.62
C GLU A 135 -20.67 -4.05 -11.66
N ILE A 136 -19.43 -4.53 -11.51
CA ILE A 136 -18.24 -3.73 -11.78
C ILE A 136 -18.16 -3.46 -13.30
N GLY A 137 -18.06 -2.18 -13.66
CA GLY A 137 -17.88 -1.73 -15.03
C GLY A 137 -16.41 -1.59 -15.42
N ALA A 138 -15.56 -1.14 -14.50
CA ALA A 138 -14.12 -1.03 -14.72
C ALA A 138 -13.34 -1.04 -13.40
N ILE A 139 -12.08 -1.45 -13.47
CA ILE A 139 -11.05 -1.22 -12.45
C ILE A 139 -10.07 -0.22 -13.06
N ILE A 140 -9.61 0.76 -12.29
CA ILE A 140 -8.74 1.85 -12.74
C ILE A 140 -7.55 2.04 -11.78
N ASP A 141 -6.59 2.89 -12.17
CA ASP A 141 -5.46 3.32 -11.31
C ASP A 141 -4.34 2.26 -11.15
N TYR A 142 -3.90 1.72 -12.29
CA TYR A 142 -2.88 0.67 -12.42
C TYR A 142 -1.41 1.13 -12.27
N GLN A 143 -1.12 2.34 -11.78
CA GLN A 143 0.27 2.85 -11.69
C GLN A 143 1.16 2.09 -10.69
N MET A 144 0.57 1.24 -9.84
CA MET A 144 1.28 0.46 -8.82
C MET A 144 1.49 -1.01 -9.20
N LEU A 145 1.21 -1.39 -10.46
CA LEU A 145 1.32 -2.76 -10.96
C LEU A 145 2.68 -3.41 -10.65
N PHE A 146 2.64 -4.66 -10.19
CA PHE A 146 3.82 -5.52 -10.07
C PHE A 146 3.45 -7.01 -10.16
N ILE A 147 4.45 -7.88 -10.33
CA ILE A 147 4.26 -9.33 -10.23
C ILE A 147 4.39 -9.76 -8.77
N GLY A 148 3.33 -10.34 -8.22
CA GLY A 148 3.26 -10.68 -6.80
C GLY A 148 2.41 -11.90 -6.50
N SER A 149 2.16 -12.08 -5.20
CA SER A 149 1.28 -13.12 -4.68
C SER A 149 -0.17 -12.86 -5.08
N ILE A 150 -0.89 -13.94 -5.37
CA ILE A 150 -2.33 -13.97 -5.62
C ILE A 150 -3.15 -13.30 -4.50
N ALA A 151 -2.64 -13.34 -3.27
CA ALA A 151 -3.36 -12.80 -2.12
C ALA A 151 -3.25 -11.27 -1.98
N PHE A 152 -2.31 -10.62 -2.68
CA PHE A 152 -1.98 -9.22 -2.42
C PHE A 152 -3.17 -8.27 -2.58
N ASP A 153 -3.88 -8.37 -3.70
CA ASP A 153 -5.06 -7.55 -3.97
C ASP A 153 -6.28 -7.96 -3.14
N ILE A 154 -6.41 -9.27 -2.82
CA ILE A 154 -7.46 -9.76 -1.92
C ILE A 154 -7.32 -9.10 -0.55
N ILE A 155 -6.11 -9.10 0.03
CA ILE A 155 -5.82 -8.47 1.32
C ILE A 155 -6.18 -6.98 1.26
N ARG A 156 -5.83 -6.28 0.18
CA ARG A 156 -6.14 -4.85 0.01
C ARG A 156 -7.64 -4.59 0.02
N VAL A 157 -8.42 -5.36 -0.75
CA VAL A 157 -9.89 -5.23 -0.80
C VAL A 157 -10.51 -5.52 0.55
N LEU A 158 -10.12 -6.61 1.22
CA LEU A 158 -10.72 -7.00 2.49
C LEU A 158 -10.37 -6.02 3.62
N THR A 159 -9.13 -5.53 3.67
CA THR A 159 -8.67 -4.65 4.77
C THR A 159 -9.20 -3.21 4.67
N LEU A 160 -9.48 -2.70 3.47
CA LEU A 160 -10.08 -1.37 3.28
C LEU A 160 -11.58 -1.40 3.04
N GLY A 161 -12.13 -2.51 2.54
CA GLY A 161 -13.54 -2.60 2.13
C GLY A 161 -14.48 -3.15 3.19
N LEU A 162 -13.97 -3.83 4.23
CA LEU A 162 -14.79 -4.48 5.25
C LEU A 162 -14.56 -3.87 6.63
N SER A 163 -15.58 -3.95 7.49
CA SER A 163 -15.39 -3.75 8.92
C SER A 163 -14.42 -4.79 9.49
N ARG A 164 -13.84 -4.53 10.67
CA ARG A 164 -12.94 -5.49 11.33
C ARG A 164 -13.66 -6.82 11.63
N GLU A 165 -14.90 -6.74 12.08
CA GLU A 165 -15.73 -7.90 12.42
C GLU A 165 -16.04 -8.73 11.17
N ASP A 166 -16.57 -8.10 10.12
CA ASP A 166 -16.89 -8.77 8.86
C ASP A 166 -15.65 -9.40 8.23
N ARG A 167 -14.51 -8.70 8.27
CA ARG A 167 -13.26 -9.25 7.75
C ARG A 167 -12.87 -10.52 8.49
N LYS A 168 -12.93 -10.54 9.83
CA LYS A 168 -12.61 -11.72 10.64
C LYS A 168 -13.57 -12.87 10.36
N GLU A 169 -14.87 -12.60 10.23
CA GLU A 169 -15.89 -13.63 9.99
C GLU A 169 -15.84 -14.18 8.55
N LYS A 170 -15.63 -13.31 7.56
CA LYS A 170 -15.87 -13.63 6.15
C LYS A 170 -14.62 -13.93 5.33
N THR A 171 -13.39 -13.68 5.83
CA THR A 171 -12.15 -13.90 5.06
C THR A 171 -12.10 -15.28 4.42
N ASN A 172 -12.33 -16.35 5.21
CA ASN A 172 -12.28 -17.73 4.68
C ASN A 172 -13.35 -17.95 3.60
N CYS A 173 -14.58 -17.47 3.82
CA CYS A 173 -15.65 -17.57 2.82
C CYS A 173 -15.29 -16.86 1.51
N TYR A 174 -14.63 -15.70 1.58
CA TYR A 174 -14.18 -14.99 0.38
C TYR A 174 -13.01 -15.69 -0.34
N LEU A 175 -12.09 -16.31 0.41
CA LEU A 175 -11.01 -17.11 -0.19
C LEU A 175 -11.57 -18.37 -0.88
N ASP A 176 -12.53 -19.05 -0.26
CA ASP A 176 -13.25 -20.19 -0.85
C ASP A 176 -13.97 -19.77 -2.13
N TYR A 177 -14.69 -18.64 -2.08
CA TYR A 177 -15.40 -18.11 -3.23
C TYR A 177 -14.45 -17.71 -4.37
N TYR A 178 -13.32 -17.08 -4.05
CA TYR A 178 -12.29 -16.73 -5.02
C TYR A 178 -11.71 -17.99 -5.69
N HIS A 179 -11.31 -18.99 -4.91
CA HIS A 179 -10.76 -20.24 -5.41
C HIS A 179 -11.75 -21.02 -6.26
N LYS A 180 -13.02 -21.10 -5.82
CA LYS A 180 -14.10 -21.72 -6.59
C LYS A 180 -14.31 -21.02 -7.93
N THR A 181 -14.43 -19.69 -7.93
CA THR A 181 -14.62 -18.90 -9.15
C THR A 181 -13.45 -19.08 -10.11
N LEU A 182 -12.21 -19.07 -9.61
CA LEU A 182 -11.03 -19.33 -10.42
C LEU A 182 -11.05 -20.76 -10.97
N SER A 183 -11.41 -21.75 -10.17
CA SER A 183 -11.52 -23.14 -10.62
C SER A 183 -12.52 -23.28 -11.76
N GLU A 184 -13.68 -22.64 -11.67
CA GLU A 184 -14.71 -22.62 -12.73
C GLU A 184 -14.17 -22.01 -14.04
N LEU A 185 -13.38 -20.93 -13.95
CA LEU A 185 -12.72 -20.32 -15.11
C LEU A 185 -11.65 -21.23 -15.75
N PHE A 186 -11.06 -22.14 -14.97
CA PHE A 186 -10.08 -23.12 -15.42
C PHE A 186 -10.69 -24.53 -15.59
N HIS A 187 -11.95 -24.61 -16.06
CA HIS A 187 -12.64 -25.87 -16.37
C HIS A 187 -12.70 -26.87 -15.18
N GLY A 188 -12.80 -26.35 -13.96
CA GLY A 188 -12.86 -27.11 -12.71
C GLY A 188 -11.50 -27.37 -12.06
N SER A 189 -10.39 -26.87 -12.62
CA SER A 189 -9.05 -27.11 -12.07
C SER A 189 -8.24 -25.82 -11.96
N ALA A 190 -8.33 -25.14 -10.82
CA ALA A 190 -7.50 -23.97 -10.54
C ALA A 190 -5.99 -24.33 -10.54
N PRO A 191 -5.11 -23.37 -10.86
CA PRO A 191 -3.65 -23.58 -10.90
C PRO A 191 -3.01 -23.80 -9.52
N PHE A 192 -3.77 -23.70 -8.44
CA PHE A 192 -3.35 -23.93 -7.05
C PHE A 192 -4.52 -24.44 -6.21
N SER A 193 -4.24 -25.07 -5.07
CA SER A 193 -5.26 -25.52 -4.11
C SER A 193 -5.75 -24.37 -3.23
N LEU A 194 -6.91 -24.57 -2.60
CA LEU A 194 -7.44 -23.64 -1.60
C LEU A 194 -6.49 -23.49 -0.40
N ASP A 195 -5.82 -24.56 0.03
CA ASP A 195 -4.82 -24.49 1.11
C ASP A 195 -3.62 -23.63 0.71
N GLN A 196 -3.15 -23.74 -0.53
CA GLN A 196 -2.08 -22.89 -1.06
C GLN A 196 -2.50 -21.41 -1.07
N LEU A 197 -3.75 -21.10 -1.47
CA LEU A 197 -4.29 -19.74 -1.40
C LEU A 197 -4.35 -19.20 0.03
N ASN A 198 -4.86 -19.99 0.97
CA ASN A 198 -4.93 -19.62 2.39
C ASN A 198 -3.52 -19.35 2.94
N ASN A 199 -2.56 -20.23 2.67
CA ASN A 199 -1.17 -20.06 3.09
C ASN A 199 -0.57 -18.77 2.53
N GLN A 200 -0.78 -18.47 1.24
CA GLN A 200 -0.33 -17.22 0.63
C GLN A 200 -0.96 -15.99 1.29
N TYR A 201 -2.25 -16.06 1.62
CA TYR A 201 -2.95 -14.96 2.29
C TYR A 201 -2.28 -14.61 3.62
N PHE A 202 -2.10 -15.58 4.52
CA PHE A 202 -1.47 -15.32 5.81
C PHE A 202 0.02 -14.94 5.68
N PHE A 203 0.73 -15.56 4.74
CA PHE A 203 2.16 -15.30 4.55
C PHE A 203 2.45 -13.89 4.02
N ILE A 204 1.59 -13.36 3.14
CA ILE A 204 1.77 -12.02 2.55
C ILE A 204 1.03 -10.93 3.33
N TYR A 205 0.10 -11.30 4.21
CA TYR A 205 -0.72 -10.37 4.99
C TYR A 205 0.06 -9.20 5.60
N PRO A 206 1.18 -9.40 6.34
CA PRO A 206 1.89 -8.29 6.97
C PRO A 206 2.42 -7.26 5.97
N PHE A 207 2.90 -7.74 4.82
CA PHE A 207 3.55 -6.91 3.81
C PHE A 207 2.59 -6.26 2.82
N ALA A 208 1.40 -6.82 2.63
CA ALA A 208 0.33 -6.21 1.85
C ALA A 208 -0.46 -5.19 2.67
N SER A 209 -0.78 -5.52 3.94
CA SER A 209 -1.60 -4.66 4.81
C SER A 209 -0.85 -3.43 5.36
N ASN A 210 0.48 -3.40 5.32
CA ASN A 210 1.25 -2.19 5.68
C ASN A 210 0.86 -0.95 4.85
N PHE A 211 0.47 -1.15 3.59
CA PHE A 211 0.03 -0.08 2.71
C PHE A 211 -1.41 0.34 3.05
N THR A 212 -2.19 -0.55 3.64
CA THR A 212 -3.50 -0.22 4.22
C THR A 212 -3.37 0.62 5.46
N LEU A 213 -2.42 0.33 6.36
CA LEU A 213 -2.17 1.19 7.52
C LEU A 213 -1.75 2.62 7.11
N PHE A 214 -0.86 2.72 6.11
CA PHE A 214 -0.51 4.00 5.48
C PHE A 214 -1.77 4.73 4.94
N GLY A 215 -2.60 4.02 4.16
CA GLY A 215 -3.81 4.61 3.58
C GLY A 215 -4.82 5.05 4.63
N ILE A 216 -5.03 4.25 5.69
CA ILE A 216 -5.92 4.57 6.80
C ILE A 216 -5.46 5.85 7.51
N ALA A 217 -4.17 5.97 7.84
CA ALA A 217 -3.63 7.18 8.48
C ALA A 217 -3.90 8.43 7.63
N MET A 218 -3.69 8.33 6.32
CA MET A 218 -3.99 9.40 5.38
C MET A 218 -5.48 9.73 5.31
N TYR A 219 -6.36 8.73 5.22
CA TYR A 219 -7.81 8.96 5.19
C TYR A 219 -8.31 9.65 6.47
N ILE A 220 -7.82 9.25 7.64
CA ILE A 220 -8.16 9.91 8.91
C ILE A 220 -7.77 11.39 8.88
N LYS A 221 -6.58 11.71 8.36
CA LYS A 221 -6.12 13.09 8.20
C LYS A 221 -7.01 13.88 7.24
N MET A 222 -7.37 13.30 6.10
CA MET A 222 -8.24 13.93 5.09
C MET A 222 -9.68 14.15 5.59
N TYR A 223 -10.23 13.22 6.38
CA TYR A 223 -11.48 13.46 7.10
C TYR A 223 -11.31 14.57 8.14
N SER A 224 -10.14 14.61 8.80
CA SER A 224 -9.89 15.55 9.88
C SER A 224 -9.73 17.01 9.42
N ASP A 225 -9.11 17.22 8.27
CA ASP A 225 -8.91 18.54 7.65
C ASP A 225 -10.04 18.96 6.70
N GLY A 226 -11.03 18.09 6.47
CA GLY A 226 -12.20 18.36 5.64
C GLY A 226 -11.97 18.16 4.14
N THR A 227 -10.82 17.59 3.73
CA THR A 227 -10.57 17.20 2.33
C THR A 227 -11.53 16.11 1.87
N LEU A 228 -11.94 15.21 2.77
CA LEU A 228 -12.80 14.07 2.48
C LEU A 228 -14.06 14.07 3.35
N GLY A 229 -15.18 13.69 2.74
CA GLY A 229 -16.45 13.46 3.44
C GLY A 229 -17.16 14.73 3.90
N SER A 230 -18.33 14.53 4.51
CA SER A 230 -19.07 15.61 5.17
C SER A 230 -18.65 15.71 6.64
N PRO A 231 -18.55 16.93 7.21
CA PRO A 231 -18.14 17.12 8.60
C PRO A 231 -19.00 16.35 9.62
N GLU A 232 -20.28 16.14 9.31
CA GLU A 232 -21.23 15.38 10.14
C GLU A 232 -20.79 13.93 10.40
N PHE A 233 -20.19 13.26 9.41
CA PHE A 233 -19.77 11.86 9.52
C PHE A 233 -18.30 11.69 9.87
N LYS A 234 -17.55 12.80 10.06
CA LYS A 234 -16.10 12.77 10.30
C LYS A 234 -15.73 11.85 11.45
N GLU A 235 -16.37 12.00 12.61
CA GLU A 235 -16.03 11.22 13.81
C GLU A 235 -16.32 9.73 13.62
N ALA A 236 -17.48 9.40 13.05
CA ALA A 236 -17.85 8.01 12.76
C ALA A 236 -16.89 7.36 11.75
N ASN A 237 -16.56 8.04 10.66
CA ASN A 237 -15.62 7.55 9.64
C ASN A 237 -14.22 7.35 10.21
N CYS A 238 -13.71 8.30 11.01
CA CYS A 238 -12.41 8.16 11.66
C CYS A 238 -12.40 7.01 12.67
N ALA A 239 -13.47 6.83 13.46
CA ALA A 239 -13.59 5.73 14.41
C ALA A 239 -13.59 4.36 13.71
N GLU A 240 -14.34 4.23 12.61
CA GLU A 240 -14.35 3.01 11.80
C GLU A 240 -12.96 2.68 11.22
N LEU A 241 -12.25 3.70 10.71
CA LEU A 241 -10.90 3.55 10.20
C LEU A 241 -9.90 3.14 11.29
N VAL A 242 -10.01 3.71 12.49
CA VAL A 242 -9.21 3.31 13.66
C VAL A 242 -9.47 1.84 14.02
N ASP A 243 -10.73 1.40 14.06
CA ASP A 243 -11.05 0.00 14.36
C ASP A 243 -10.52 -0.97 13.28
N ARG A 244 -10.64 -0.61 11.99
CA ARG A 244 -10.01 -1.39 10.90
C ARG A 244 -8.51 -1.53 11.08
N ALA A 245 -7.82 -0.41 11.36
CA ALA A 245 -6.38 -0.42 11.62
C ALA A 245 -6.03 -1.28 12.85
N ASN A 246 -6.82 -1.23 13.91
CA ASN A 246 -6.64 -2.07 15.09
C ASN A 246 -6.66 -3.56 14.73
N GLY A 247 -7.66 -3.98 13.94
CA GLY A 247 -7.75 -5.36 13.47
C GLY A 247 -6.55 -5.77 12.60
N ILE A 248 -6.02 -4.88 11.76
CA ILE A 248 -4.83 -5.17 10.96
C ILE A 248 -3.61 -5.36 11.86
N VAL A 249 -3.40 -4.46 12.84
CA VAL A 249 -2.27 -4.52 13.76
C VAL A 249 -2.30 -5.81 14.58
N GLU A 250 -3.45 -6.21 15.11
CA GLU A 250 -3.62 -7.49 15.82
C GLU A 250 -3.20 -8.70 14.99
N ASP A 251 -3.60 -8.73 13.72
CA ASP A 251 -3.27 -9.86 12.84
C ASP A 251 -1.77 -9.89 12.51
N ILE A 252 -1.14 -8.72 12.33
CA ILE A 252 0.31 -8.64 12.12
C ILE A 252 1.06 -9.09 13.37
N GLU A 253 0.67 -8.63 14.55
CA GLU A 253 1.25 -9.05 15.83
C GLU A 253 1.13 -10.56 16.04
N ALA A 254 -0.03 -11.15 15.70
CA ALA A 254 -0.25 -12.59 15.80
C ALA A 254 0.65 -13.40 14.86
N LEU A 255 1.03 -12.84 13.71
CA LEU A 255 1.87 -13.48 12.70
C LEU A 255 3.37 -13.30 12.93
N GLU A 256 3.79 -12.42 13.85
CA GLU A 256 5.19 -12.04 14.05
C GLU A 256 6.14 -13.24 14.24
N LYS A 257 5.72 -14.23 15.02
CA LYS A 257 6.50 -15.46 15.30
C LYS A 257 6.84 -16.28 14.06
N ASN A 258 6.12 -16.07 12.95
CA ASN A 258 6.37 -16.76 11.70
C ASN A 258 7.48 -16.09 10.87
N PHE A 259 7.93 -14.89 11.26
CA PHE A 259 8.88 -14.07 10.50
C PHE A 259 10.14 -13.64 11.28
N ILE A 260 10.20 -13.92 12.59
CA ILE A 260 11.35 -13.65 13.47
C ILE A 260 12.14 -14.93 13.74
#